data_AF-A0A950XAK0-F1
#
_entry.id   AF-A0A950XAK0-F1
#
_cell.length_a   1.000
_cell.length_b   1.000
_cell.length_c   1.000
_cell.angle_alpha   90.00
_cell.angle_beta   90.00
_cell.angle_gamma   90.00
#
_symmetry.space_group_name_H-M   'P 1'
#
loop_
_entity.id
_entity.type
_entity.pdbx_description
1 polymer ?
#
loop_
_entity_poly.entity_id
_entity_poly.type
_entity_poly.pdbx_seq_one_letter_code
_entity_poly.pdbx_strand_id
1 'polypeptide(L)'
;MHGSVRNNLEDLLMGKQPASEGQGLRRHLSDCSECSAEVGSMKTQSELLKALRAPEEMEPTPGFYARVIQRIEERAKDSIWAAFLYSQFGTRLAYASLTIALVLGTYVVAQESRDGHLGTSSAIAQDFHYDAPVTGSQAQQRDAVLANFAIHQGSLQ
;
A
#
# COMPACT_ATOMS: atom_id res chain seq x y z
N MET A 1 -21.74 -2.74 11.64
CA MET A 1 -21.13 -3.73 10.73
C MET A 1 -19.78 -4.30 11.19
N HIS A 2 -19.69 -5.62 11.35
CA HIS A 2 -18.45 -6.34 11.70
C HIS A 2 -17.51 -6.57 10.49
N GLY A 3 -16.20 -6.65 10.75
CA GLY A 3 -15.15 -6.70 9.70
C GLY A 3 -15.25 -7.86 8.72
N SER A 4 -15.63 -9.06 9.18
CA SER A 4 -15.81 -10.23 8.31
C SER A 4 -16.93 -10.07 7.29
N VAL A 5 -18.03 -9.42 7.69
CA VAL A 5 -19.15 -9.08 6.79
C VAL A 5 -18.71 -8.00 5.81
N ARG A 6 -18.07 -6.94 6.30
CA ARG A 6 -17.58 -5.83 5.47
C ARG A 6 -16.71 -6.30 4.32
N ASN A 7 -15.75 -7.17 4.60
CA ASN A 7 -14.76 -7.62 3.64
C ASN A 7 -15.35 -8.52 2.54
N ASN A 8 -16.52 -9.13 2.80
CA ASN A 8 -17.19 -10.05 1.88
C ASN A 8 -18.53 -9.50 1.35
N LEU A 9 -18.81 -8.21 1.54
CA LEU A 9 -20.11 -7.59 1.18
C LEU A 9 -20.41 -7.71 -0.31
N GLU A 10 -19.42 -7.47 -1.18
CA GLU A 10 -19.64 -7.51 -2.62
C GLU A 10 -20.06 -8.90 -3.08
N ASP A 11 -19.39 -9.95 -2.59
CA ASP A 11 -19.74 -11.34 -2.88
C ASP A 11 -21.14 -11.67 -2.37
N LEU A 12 -21.48 -11.26 -1.14
CA LEU A 12 -22.81 -11.45 -0.56
C LEU A 12 -23.92 -10.76 -1.39
N LEU A 13 -23.68 -9.54 -1.88
CA LEU A 13 -24.65 -8.76 -2.67
C LEU A 13 -24.76 -9.27 -4.12
N MET A 14 -23.67 -9.82 -4.67
CA MET A 14 -23.68 -10.52 -5.97
C MET A 14 -24.30 -11.91 -5.89
N GLY A 15 -24.59 -12.42 -4.68
CA GLY A 15 -25.06 -13.79 -4.48
C GLY A 15 -23.97 -14.84 -4.74
N LYS A 16 -22.71 -14.42 -4.83
CA LYS A 16 -21.55 -15.32 -4.93
C LYS A 16 -21.23 -15.85 -3.54
N GLN A 17 -20.85 -17.12 -3.48
CA GLN A 17 -20.34 -17.70 -2.25
C GLN A 17 -18.89 -17.25 -2.09
N PRO A 18 -18.51 -16.57 -0.99
CA PRO A 18 -17.13 -16.15 -0.80
C PRO A 18 -16.24 -17.40 -0.73
N ALA A 19 -15.20 -17.43 -1.55
CA ALA A 19 -14.44 -18.64 -1.89
C ALA A 19 -13.65 -19.23 -0.70
N SER A 20 -13.39 -18.46 0.36
CA SER A 20 -12.52 -18.88 1.46
C SER A 20 -13.15 -18.84 2.87
N GLU A 21 -14.28 -18.16 3.08
CA GLU A 21 -14.84 -17.91 4.44
C GLU A 21 -16.35 -18.20 4.59
N GLY A 22 -16.98 -18.80 3.57
CA GLY A 22 -18.44 -18.90 3.47
C GLY A 22 -19.17 -19.58 4.62
N GLN A 23 -18.54 -20.48 5.38
CA GLN A 23 -19.18 -21.14 6.53
C GLN A 23 -19.16 -20.30 7.81
N GLY A 24 -18.03 -19.66 8.14
CA GLY A 24 -17.90 -18.80 9.32
C GLY A 24 -18.75 -17.54 9.18
N LEU A 25 -18.79 -16.96 7.98
CA LEU A 25 -19.61 -15.81 7.67
C LEU A 25 -21.11 -16.11 7.74
N ARG A 26 -21.56 -17.25 7.22
CA ARG A 26 -22.97 -17.66 7.32
C ARG A 26 -23.41 -17.90 8.75
N ARG A 27 -22.55 -18.51 9.58
CA ARG A 27 -22.81 -18.68 11.02
C ARG A 27 -22.89 -17.33 11.72
N HIS A 28 -22.00 -16.40 11.40
CA HIS A 28 -22.08 -15.04 11.94
C HIS A 28 -23.38 -14.31 11.55
N LEU A 29 -23.85 -14.48 10.31
CA LEU A 29 -25.12 -13.90 9.86
C LEU A 29 -26.35 -14.57 10.50
N SER A 30 -26.27 -15.84 10.91
CA SER A 30 -27.33 -16.46 11.72
C SER A 30 -27.31 -16.01 13.18
N ASP A 31 -26.13 -15.74 13.71
CA ASP A 31 -25.94 -15.44 15.13
C ASP A 31 -26.11 -13.93 15.43
N CYS A 32 -25.85 -13.06 14.46
CA CYS A 32 -25.93 -11.60 14.60
C CYS A 32 -27.08 -11.02 13.77
N SER A 33 -28.17 -10.64 14.45
CA SER A 33 -29.35 -10.02 13.83
C SER A 33 -29.09 -8.63 13.23
N GLU A 34 -28.16 -7.86 13.82
CA GLU A 34 -27.77 -6.55 13.31
C GLU A 34 -27.12 -6.66 11.92
N CYS A 35 -26.13 -7.55 11.78
CA CYS A 35 -25.44 -7.77 10.50
C CYS A 35 -26.39 -8.33 9.43
N SER A 36 -27.32 -9.23 9.78
CA SER A 36 -28.27 -9.77 8.81
C SER A 36 -29.31 -8.75 8.36
N ALA A 37 -29.78 -7.88 9.26
CA ALA A 37 -30.69 -6.78 8.92
C ALA A 37 -30.02 -5.73 8.03
N GLU A 38 -28.76 -5.39 8.32
CA GLU A 38 -27.96 -4.44 7.52
C GLU A 38 -27.72 -4.99 6.10
N VAL A 39 -27.27 -6.24 5.97
CA VAL A 39 -27.08 -6.91 4.67
C VAL A 39 -28.40 -7.05 3.91
N GLY A 40 -29.51 -7.36 4.59
CA GLY A 40 -30.84 -7.42 3.98
C GLY A 40 -31.29 -6.08 3.39
N SER A 41 -31.01 -4.98 4.10
CA SER A 41 -31.30 -3.62 3.63
C SER A 41 -30.47 -3.28 2.39
N MET A 42 -29.16 -3.59 2.41
CA MET A 42 -28.27 -3.37 1.26
C MET A 42 -28.66 -4.23 0.06
N LYS A 43 -29.09 -5.49 0.28
CA LYS A 43 -29.59 -6.35 -0.79
C LYS A 43 -30.84 -5.77 -1.44
N THR A 44 -31.76 -5.24 -0.64
CA THR A 44 -32.96 -4.56 -1.14
C THR A 44 -32.60 -3.35 -1.99
N GLN A 45 -31.65 -2.52 -1.54
CA GLN A 45 -31.16 -1.37 -2.32
C GLN A 45 -30.48 -1.82 -3.62
N SER A 46 -29.68 -2.88 -3.58
CA SER A 46 -29.02 -3.45 -4.76
C SER A 46 -30.05 -3.92 -5.80
N GLU A 47 -31.12 -4.58 -5.37
CA GLU A 47 -32.20 -5.00 -6.28
C GLU A 47 -32.95 -3.80 -6.88
N LEU A 48 -33.19 -2.74 -6.10
CA LEU A 48 -33.77 -1.49 -6.64
C LEU A 48 -32.85 -0.85 -7.69
N LEU A 49 -31.53 -0.83 -7.45
CA LEU A 49 -30.57 -0.30 -8.43
C LEU A 49 -30.50 -1.17 -9.69
N LYS A 50 -30.59 -2.50 -9.56
CA LYS A 50 -30.68 -3.41 -10.71
C LYS A 50 -31.95 -3.19 -11.51
N ALA A 51 -33.07 -2.86 -10.86
CA ALA A 51 -34.31 -2.52 -11.55
C ALA A 51 -34.20 -1.22 -12.37
N LEU A 52 -33.29 -0.31 -12.01
CA LEU A 52 -32.98 0.91 -12.78
C LEU A 52 -31.98 0.67 -13.90
N ARG A 53 -31.41 -0.54 -14.02
CA ARG A 53 -30.43 -0.85 -15.05
C ARG A 53 -31.09 -0.70 -16.42
N ALA A 54 -30.45 0.05 -17.30
CA ALA A 54 -30.88 0.17 -18.69
C ALA A 54 -30.91 -1.22 -19.36
N PRO A 55 -31.83 -1.48 -20.30
CA PRO A 55 -31.84 -2.71 -21.09
C PRO A 55 -30.47 -2.96 -21.71
N GLU A 56 -30.03 -4.22 -21.74
CA GLU A 56 -28.69 -4.61 -22.21
C GLU A 56 -28.45 -4.23 -23.68
N GLU A 57 -29.51 -4.08 -24.45
CA GLU A 57 -29.50 -3.68 -25.87
C GLU A 57 -29.49 -2.16 -26.09
N MET A 58 -29.46 -1.35 -25.03
CA MET A 58 -29.40 0.11 -25.16
C MET A 58 -27.97 0.56 -25.50
N GLU A 59 -27.61 0.45 -26.78
CA GLU A 59 -26.36 1.04 -27.26
C GLU A 59 -26.46 2.56 -27.33
N PRO A 60 -25.42 3.30 -26.91
CA PRO A 60 -25.41 4.74 -27.02
C PRO A 60 -25.42 5.15 -28.50
N THR A 61 -26.17 6.20 -28.83
CA THR A 61 -26.22 6.72 -30.21
C THR A 61 -24.82 6.98 -30.77
N PRO A 62 -24.59 6.76 -32.08
CA PRO A 62 -23.32 7.11 -32.71
C PRO A 62 -22.88 8.54 -32.37
N GLY A 63 -21.60 8.69 -32.01
CA GLY A 63 -21.02 9.97 -31.60
C GLY A 63 -21.34 10.42 -30.17
N PHE A 64 -22.07 9.63 -29.36
CA PHE A 64 -22.29 9.91 -27.94
C PHE A 64 -20.97 10.12 -27.19
N TYR A 65 -20.01 9.19 -27.36
CA TYR A 65 -18.70 9.30 -26.72
C TYR A 65 -17.94 10.55 -27.16
N ALA A 66 -17.99 10.91 -28.44
CA ALA A 66 -17.36 12.13 -28.94
C ALA A 66 -17.96 13.37 -28.27
N ARG A 67 -19.30 13.44 -28.13
CA ARG A 67 -19.98 14.55 -27.44
C ARG A 67 -19.66 14.60 -25.94
N VAL A 68 -19.55 13.44 -25.28
CA VAL A 68 -19.18 13.37 -23.85
C VAL A 68 -17.75 13.85 -23.64
N ILE A 69 -16.81 13.35 -24.43
CA ILE A 69 -15.40 13.75 -24.34
C ILE A 69 -15.25 15.24 -24.62
N GLN A 70 -15.88 15.75 -25.68
CA GLN A 70 -15.88 17.18 -25.99
C GLN A 70 -16.40 18.00 -24.80
N ARG A 71 -17.50 17.59 -24.16
CA ARG A 71 -18.06 18.30 -22.99
C ARG A 71 -17.13 18.24 -21.77
N ILE A 72 -16.47 17.11 -21.55
CA ILE A 72 -15.49 16.95 -20.46
C ILE A 72 -14.32 17.91 -20.68
N GLU A 73 -13.79 17.96 -21.90
CA GLU A 73 -12.68 18.85 -22.26
C GLU A 73 -13.06 20.33 -22.14
N GLU A 74 -14.26 20.70 -22.58
CA GLU A 74 -14.79 22.07 -22.43
C GLU A 74 -14.90 22.46 -20.96
N ARG A 75 -15.46 21.60 -20.09
CA ARG A 75 -15.56 21.88 -18.65
C ARG A 75 -14.22 21.79 -17.91
N ALA A 76 -13.31 20.94 -18.36
CA ALA A 76 -11.99 20.82 -17.74
C ALA A 76 -11.21 22.13 -17.84
N LYS A 77 -11.41 22.90 -18.92
CA LYS A 77 -10.81 24.23 -19.10
C LYS A 77 -11.33 25.28 -18.10
N ASP A 78 -12.58 25.14 -17.66
CA ASP A 78 -13.20 26.02 -16.65
C ASP A 78 -12.97 25.55 -15.20
N SER A 79 -12.24 24.45 -15.00
CA SER A 79 -11.96 23.90 -13.67
C SER A 79 -10.97 24.78 -12.89
N ILE A 80 -11.21 24.97 -11.59
CA ILE A 80 -10.29 25.63 -10.65
C ILE A 80 -8.87 25.02 -10.73
N TRP A 81 -8.79 23.72 -11.03
CA TRP A 81 -7.52 23.02 -11.24
C TRP A 81 -6.79 23.44 -12.51
N ALA A 82 -7.52 23.76 -13.59
CA ALA A 82 -6.91 24.30 -14.79
C ALA A 82 -6.36 25.71 -14.53
N ALA A 83 -7.05 26.53 -13.73
CA ALA A 83 -6.54 27.83 -13.29
C ALA A 83 -5.28 27.69 -12.40
N PHE A 84 -5.10 26.57 -11.69
CA PHE A 84 -3.88 26.33 -10.92
C PHE A 84 -2.74 25.76 -11.76
N LEU A 85 -3.03 24.80 -12.64
CA LEU A 85 -2.05 24.07 -13.47
C LEU A 85 -1.58 24.87 -14.70
N TYR A 86 -2.47 25.63 -15.34
CA TYR A 86 -2.17 26.43 -16.54
C TYR A 86 -1.90 27.91 -16.24
N SER A 87 -2.03 28.35 -14.98
CA SER A 87 -1.61 29.69 -14.58
C SER A 87 -0.10 29.78 -14.42
N GLN A 88 0.45 30.96 -14.72
CA GLN A 88 1.83 31.34 -14.43
C GLN A 88 2.20 31.08 -12.96
N PHE A 89 1.23 31.07 -12.05
CA PHE A 89 1.44 30.70 -10.64
C PHE A 89 1.85 29.23 -10.48
N GLY A 90 1.17 28.29 -11.15
CA GLY A 90 1.49 26.87 -11.11
C GLY A 90 2.87 26.58 -11.68
N THR A 91 3.22 27.23 -12.79
CA THR A 91 4.56 27.12 -13.38
C THR A 91 5.65 27.62 -12.42
N ARG A 92 5.43 28.78 -11.77
CA ARG A 92 6.38 29.32 -10.77
C ARG A 92 6.49 28.42 -9.55
N LEU A 93 5.37 27.86 -9.08
CA LEU A 93 5.35 26.95 -7.95
C LEU A 93 6.06 25.63 -8.27
N ALA A 94 5.87 25.08 -9.47
CA ALA A 94 6.55 23.87 -9.93
C ALA A 94 8.07 24.10 -10.06
N TYR A 95 8.51 25.25 -10.57
CA TYR A 95 9.94 25.58 -10.58
C TYR A 95 10.49 25.81 -9.17
N ALA A 96 9.73 26.44 -8.28
CA ALA A 96 10.13 26.62 -6.88
C ALA A 96 10.27 25.28 -6.15
N SER A 97 9.32 24.35 -6.32
CA SER A 97 9.39 23.03 -5.69
C SER A 97 10.53 22.20 -6.28
N LEU A 98 10.76 22.26 -7.59
CA LEU A 98 11.85 21.56 -8.26
C LEU A 98 13.23 22.10 -7.85
N THR A 99 13.37 23.42 -7.71
CA THR A 99 14.61 24.04 -7.23
C THR A 99 14.89 23.67 -5.77
N ILE A 100 13.88 23.70 -4.90
CA ILE A 100 14.02 23.24 -3.51
C ILE A 100 14.41 21.76 -3.46
N ALA A 101 13.77 20.90 -4.26
CA ALA A 101 14.09 19.47 -4.33
C ALA A 101 15.52 19.23 -4.84
N LEU A 102 15.99 20.00 -5.82
CA LEU A 102 17.36 19.94 -6.31
C LEU A 102 18.35 20.40 -5.23
N VAL A 103 18.06 21.50 -4.53
CA VAL A 103 18.93 22.02 -3.47
C VAL A 103 19.02 21.01 -2.33
N LEU A 104 17.89 20.48 -1.86
CA LEU A 104 17.85 19.48 -0.79
C LEU A 104 18.50 18.16 -1.24
N GLY A 105 18.22 17.69 -2.45
CA GLY A 105 18.84 16.48 -2.99
C GLY A 105 20.35 16.64 -3.13
N THR A 106 20.82 17.77 -3.66
CA THR A 106 22.25 18.08 -3.75
C THR A 106 22.88 18.20 -2.36
N TYR A 107 22.18 18.81 -1.40
CA TYR A 107 22.64 18.94 -0.03
C TYR A 107 22.79 17.58 0.65
N VAL A 108 21.81 16.68 0.51
CA VAL A 108 21.87 15.32 1.03
C VAL A 108 23.04 14.56 0.42
N VAL A 109 23.19 14.57 -0.91
CA VAL A 109 24.33 13.91 -1.58
C VAL A 109 25.66 14.51 -1.13
N ALA A 110 25.76 15.83 -0.99
CA ALA A 110 26.95 16.50 -0.52
C ALA A 110 27.28 16.11 0.94
N GLN A 111 26.26 15.98 1.79
CA GLN A 111 26.43 15.57 3.18
C GLN A 111 26.87 14.11 3.27
N GLU A 112 26.20 13.19 2.57
CA GLU A 112 26.58 11.77 2.55
C GLU A 112 27.97 11.55 1.90
N SER A 113 28.38 12.40 0.95
CA SER A 113 29.72 12.36 0.37
C SER A 113 30.81 12.85 1.34
N ARG A 114 30.48 13.80 2.24
CA ARG A 114 31.38 14.29 3.29
C ARG A 114 31.47 13.34 4.47
N ASP A 115 30.36 12.73 4.83
CA ASP A 115 30.26 11.74 5.89
C ASP A 115 30.81 10.36 5.44
N GLY A 116 31.15 10.23 4.16
CA GLY A 116 31.86 9.06 3.59
C GLY A 116 30.96 7.86 3.29
N HIS A 117 29.65 7.95 3.53
CA HIS A 117 28.69 6.85 3.32
C HIS A 117 28.44 6.52 1.84
N LEU A 118 28.77 7.42 0.91
CA LEU A 118 28.68 7.19 -0.55
C LEU A 118 29.97 6.63 -1.18
N GLY A 119 31.07 6.57 -0.41
CA GLY A 119 32.35 6.04 -0.88
C GLY A 119 32.53 4.57 -0.51
N THR A 120 32.33 3.65 -1.46
CA THR A 120 32.82 2.25 -1.38
C THR A 120 32.46 1.47 -0.12
N SER A 121 31.26 1.66 0.44
CA SER A 121 30.71 0.70 1.38
C SER A 121 29.24 0.56 1.09
N SER A 122 28.93 -0.44 0.27
CA SER A 122 27.61 -1.03 0.18
C SER A 122 27.07 -1.26 1.58
N ALA A 123 26.19 -0.36 2.03
CA ALA A 123 25.38 -0.52 3.23
C ALA A 123 24.29 -1.58 3.01
N ILE A 124 24.66 -2.76 2.50
CA ILE A 124 23.89 -4.00 2.47
C ILE A 124 24.90 -5.15 2.46
N ALA A 125 25.60 -5.40 3.57
CA ALA A 125 26.25 -6.68 3.95
C ALA A 125 27.42 -6.47 4.93
N GLN A 126 27.18 -6.00 6.16
CA GLN A 126 28.21 -6.08 7.22
C GLN A 126 27.61 -6.33 8.60
N ASP A 127 26.51 -7.09 8.67
CA ASP A 127 26.09 -7.75 9.92
C ASP A 127 26.47 -9.24 9.89
N PHE A 128 27.67 -9.54 9.39
CA PHE A 128 28.35 -10.77 9.75
C PHE A 128 29.30 -10.41 10.88
N HIS A 129 28.93 -10.80 12.10
CA HIS A 129 29.85 -10.94 13.23
C HIS A 129 31.16 -11.56 12.73
N TYR A 130 32.20 -10.74 12.57
CA TYR A 130 33.52 -11.21 12.20
C TYR A 130 34.20 -11.66 13.50
N ASP A 131 33.89 -12.89 13.94
CA ASP A 131 34.70 -13.55 14.95
C ASP A 131 36.04 -13.90 14.33
N ALA A 132 37.11 -13.27 14.84
CA ALA A 132 38.45 -13.53 14.38
C ALA A 132 38.77 -15.04 14.51
N PRO A 133 39.30 -15.71 13.47
CA PRO A 133 39.61 -17.12 13.55
C PRO A 133 40.66 -17.35 14.64
N VAL A 134 40.34 -18.21 15.62
CA VAL A 134 41.27 -18.60 16.68
C VAL A 134 42.40 -19.43 16.06
N THR A 135 43.52 -18.79 15.76
CA THR A 135 44.73 -19.44 15.24
C THR A 135 45.61 -19.92 16.39
N GLY A 136 45.82 -21.23 16.48
CA GLY A 136 46.61 -21.88 17.53
C GLY A 136 46.60 -23.40 17.37
N SER A 137 47.28 -24.12 18.26
CA SER A 137 47.21 -25.59 18.27
C SER A 137 45.79 -26.06 18.61
N GLN A 138 45.43 -27.29 18.22
CA GLN A 138 44.08 -27.85 18.46
C GLN A 138 43.65 -27.77 19.94
N ALA A 139 44.62 -27.86 20.88
CA ALA A 139 44.37 -27.69 22.30
C ALA A 139 43.93 -26.26 22.67
N GLN A 140 44.57 -25.23 22.10
CA GLN A 140 44.22 -23.83 22.32
C GLN A 140 42.85 -23.47 21.71
N GLN A 141 42.52 -24.05 20.57
CA GLN A 141 41.21 -23.88 19.95
C GLN A 141 40.10 -24.47 20.81
N ARG A 142 40.33 -25.66 21.40
CA ARG A 142 39.38 -26.29 22.30
C ARG A 142 39.14 -25.46 23.57
N ASP A 143 40.20 -24.92 24.17
CA ASP A 143 40.08 -24.09 25.38
C ASP A 143 39.34 -22.77 25.11
N ALA A 144 39.56 -22.14 23.96
CA ALA A 144 38.83 -20.93 23.57
C ALA A 144 37.32 -21.18 23.43
N VAL A 145 36.95 -22.32 22.85
CA VAL A 145 35.54 -22.74 22.72
C VAL A 145 34.91 -23.02 24.09
N LEU A 146 35.63 -23.72 24.99
CA LEU A 146 35.14 -24.00 26.34
C LEU A 146 34.98 -22.71 27.18
N ALA A 147 35.89 -21.75 27.04
CA ALA A 147 35.78 -20.45 27.70
C ALA A 147 34.56 -19.65 27.24
N ASN A 148 34.27 -19.62 25.92
CA ASN A 148 33.08 -18.96 25.39
C ASN A 148 31.78 -19.62 25.87
N PHE A 149 31.73 -20.95 25.96
CA PHE A 149 30.56 -21.63 26.53
C PHE A 149 30.35 -21.34 28.02
N ALA A 150 31.43 -21.23 28.81
CA ALA A 150 31.34 -20.88 30.22
C ALA A 150 30.84 -19.44 30.44
N ILE A 151 31.28 -18.49 29.60
CA ILE A 151 30.83 -17.09 29.65
C ILE A 151 29.33 -16.99 29.36
N HIS A 152 28.83 -17.76 28.39
CA HIS A 152 27.41 -17.72 28.04
C HIS A 152 26.51 -18.50 29.01
N GLN A 153 27.00 -19.54 29.69
CA GLN A 153 26.23 -20.23 30.74
C GLN A 153 26.05 -19.40 32.01
N GLY A 154 26.95 -18.46 32.32
CA GLY A 154 26.79 -17.53 33.44
C GLY A 154 25.75 -16.43 33.24
N SER A 155 25.20 -16.29 32.03
CA SER A 155 24.21 -15.25 31.67
C SER A 155 22.75 -15.69 31.75
N LEU A 156 22.49 -16.93 32.22
CA LEU A 156 21.14 -17.50 32.41
C LEU A 156 20.82 -17.79 33.88
N GLN A 157 21.14 -16.86 34.78
CA GLN A 157 20.56 -16.78 36.14
C GLN A 157 20.02 -15.39 36.42
#